data_AF-A0AAV2HAA6-F1
#
_entry.id   AF-A0AAV2HAA6-F1
#
_cell.length_a   1.000
_cell.length_b   1.000
_cell.length_c   1.000
_cell.angle_alpha   90.00
_cell.angle_beta   90.00
_cell.angle_gamma   90.00
#
_symmetry.space_group_name_H-M   'P 1'
#
loop_
_entity.id
_entity.type
_entity.pdbx_description
1 polymer ?
#
loop_
_entity_poly.entity_id
_entity_poly.type
_entity_poly.pdbx_seq_one_letter_code
_entity_poly.pdbx_strand_id
1 'polypeptide(L)'
;MSNEHPYSDDDIVTPITEWPITITIEPNEDTNENRKKYCKSKPQRGLIYSRHLSENIKKQKCIDEVRNPDMYDSQVSESLVSVRVAKWLRKNKSVHVTNQAPSAPKSPNTVLYNVSRTKECIEFLKKERFQLQSKAGDSKSMHIGDIHAALASVEDWLGNYNEAFEQIKLAVTMSPNNSEYRWLKEKLKRQCKVFMQQCEMMNKVKDNPLVFPSVSEVERVSTKNLTVEEFIENYVDKKRPVILLDVVSSMTKKPWDFEYIKTKTGSLKVFLKSAVPYSVEWAKLEESRSVLVRDFIDSVQNSETDEYLFDLSLPIHCPHLAEELIIPEYFEDNFLLQTHPGSLYRDSWPSLFIAPKGVTSQLHVDAFASNFWMALFQGQKRWTFFDGDDLPLLYPQYFHSMDPVFSVDLDKADMEKFPLLALTKPRQCILNPGELLFVPAGSPHYVENLTASLAVSSNHVNHSNFKQVCKELKVNCLLDPRSADLLEQFQSPAFFHGPQLK
;
A
#
# COMPACT_ATOMS: atom_id res chain seq x y z
N MET A 1 14.01 52.84 41.27
CA MET A 1 14.82 51.64 40.95
C MET A 1 13.84 50.63 40.35
N SER A 2 13.48 50.72 39.06
CA SER A 2 14.22 50.28 37.84
C SER A 2 14.34 48.75 37.80
N ASN A 3 13.89 47.94 36.82
CA ASN A 3 13.30 48.03 35.47
C ASN A 3 12.52 46.68 35.31
N GLU A 4 11.32 46.50 34.76
CA GLU A 4 10.77 46.69 33.40
C GLU A 4 11.52 46.06 32.21
N HIS A 5 10.72 45.34 31.39
CA HIS A 5 10.91 44.84 30.00
C HIS A 5 11.44 43.41 29.75
N PRO A 6 11.11 42.78 28.59
CA PRO A 6 9.76 42.44 28.12
C PRO A 6 9.71 41.04 27.44
N TYR A 7 8.53 40.42 27.33
CA TYR A 7 8.29 39.53 26.18
C TYR A 7 6.99 39.99 25.53
N SER A 8 7.16 40.54 24.34
CA SER A 8 6.13 41.06 23.46
C SER A 8 5.28 39.92 22.92
N ASP A 9 3.96 40.12 22.99
CA ASP A 9 3.04 39.66 21.97
C ASP A 9 3.51 40.24 20.62
N ASP A 10 4.25 39.45 19.83
CA ASP A 10 4.43 39.61 18.38
C ASP A 10 5.28 38.43 17.87
N ASP A 11 4.63 37.30 17.64
CA ASP A 11 4.97 36.39 16.54
C ASP A 11 3.63 35.82 16.03
N ILE A 12 2.83 36.75 15.51
CA ILE A 12 1.72 36.43 14.61
C ILE A 12 2.36 35.76 13.40
N VAL A 13 2.31 34.43 13.36
CA VAL A 13 2.50 33.66 12.12
C VAL A 13 1.49 34.23 11.14
N THR A 14 1.98 35.01 10.18
CA THR A 14 1.16 35.62 9.14
C THR A 14 0.53 34.48 8.32
N PRO A 15 -0.80 34.33 8.30
CA PRO A 15 -1.45 33.45 7.35
C PRO A 15 -1.14 33.97 5.96
N ILE A 16 -0.73 33.10 5.04
CA ILE A 16 -0.64 33.45 3.62
C ILE A 16 -2.08 33.53 3.09
N THR A 17 -2.76 34.62 3.40
CA THR A 17 -4.11 34.95 2.91
C THR A 17 -4.14 36.39 2.43
N GLU A 18 -3.28 36.77 1.49
CA GLU A 18 -3.43 38.06 0.81
C GLU A 18 -2.75 38.00 -0.57
N TRP A 19 -3.51 37.55 -1.57
CA TRP A 19 -3.24 37.82 -2.98
C TRP A 19 -4.41 38.66 -3.50
N PRO A 20 -4.18 39.74 -4.27
CA PRO A 20 -5.24 40.61 -4.74
C PRO A 20 -6.07 39.90 -5.81
N ILE A 21 -7.23 39.38 -5.42
CA ILE A 21 -8.24 38.84 -6.33
C ILE A 21 -9.14 40.02 -6.76
N THR A 22 -8.94 40.52 -7.98
CA THR A 22 -9.88 41.46 -8.59
C THR A 22 -11.07 40.67 -9.12
N ILE A 23 -12.21 40.72 -8.43
CA ILE A 23 -13.47 40.12 -8.85
C ILE A 23 -14.27 41.18 -9.61
N THR A 24 -14.37 41.06 -10.93
CA THR A 24 -15.42 41.72 -11.72
C THR A 24 -16.64 40.82 -11.75
N ILE A 25 -17.74 41.32 -11.17
CA ILE A 25 -19.06 40.69 -11.21
C ILE A 25 -19.80 41.32 -12.40
N GLU A 26 -20.12 40.54 -13.43
CA GLU A 26 -21.17 40.88 -14.39
C GLU A 26 -22.43 40.05 -14.07
N PRO A 27 -23.62 40.67 -14.06
CA PRO A 27 -24.87 39.96 -13.81
C PRO A 27 -25.33 39.23 -15.09
N ASN A 28 -25.52 37.92 -15.00
CA ASN A 28 -26.22 37.16 -16.05
C ASN A 28 -27.71 37.09 -15.72
N GLU A 29 -28.50 37.69 -16.61
CA GLU A 29 -29.95 37.52 -16.66
C GLU A 29 -30.30 36.13 -17.20
N ASP A 30 -31.31 35.54 -16.57
CA ASP A 30 -32.06 34.36 -17.02
C ASP A 30 -32.52 34.50 -18.48
N THR A 31 -32.39 33.43 -19.27
CA THR A 31 -33.54 32.97 -20.07
C THR A 31 -33.44 31.48 -20.40
N ASN A 32 -34.46 30.79 -19.92
CA ASN A 32 -34.84 29.44 -20.25
C ASN A 32 -35.53 29.46 -21.62
N GLU A 33 -34.89 29.03 -22.71
CA GLU A 33 -35.55 28.53 -23.93
C GLU A 33 -34.51 28.11 -24.99
N ASN A 34 -34.25 26.81 -25.12
CA ASN A 34 -34.49 26.13 -26.41
C ASN A 34 -34.32 24.62 -26.33
N ARG A 35 -35.44 23.97 -26.60
CA ARG A 35 -35.61 22.54 -26.79
C ARG A 35 -34.85 22.03 -28.02
N LYS A 36 -34.41 20.77 -27.90
CA LYS A 36 -34.46 19.73 -28.94
C LYS A 36 -34.04 20.16 -30.35
N LYS A 37 -32.81 19.81 -30.76
CA LYS A 37 -32.55 19.42 -32.15
C LYS A 37 -31.16 18.80 -32.35
N TYR A 38 -31.15 17.72 -33.14
CA TYR A 38 -30.02 17.06 -33.80
C TYR A 38 -29.21 15.99 -33.05
N CYS A 39 -29.75 14.77 -33.10
CA CYS A 39 -28.96 13.58 -33.41
C CYS A 39 -28.61 13.57 -34.92
N LYS A 40 -27.43 13.01 -35.24
CA LYS A 40 -26.87 12.61 -36.55
C LYS A 40 -25.82 13.54 -37.16
N SER A 41 -24.55 13.25 -36.86
CA SER A 41 -23.48 13.24 -37.87
C SER A 41 -22.38 12.26 -37.45
N LYS A 42 -21.92 11.43 -38.39
CA LYS A 42 -20.77 10.52 -38.25
C LYS A 42 -19.47 11.32 -38.32
N PRO A 43 -18.39 10.98 -37.59
CA PRO A 43 -17.08 11.57 -37.83
C PRO A 43 -16.39 10.89 -39.02
N GLN A 44 -15.93 11.71 -39.97
CA GLN A 44 -14.96 11.32 -40.99
C GLN A 44 -13.60 11.01 -40.36
N ARG A 45 -12.92 10.03 -40.94
CA ARG A 45 -11.56 9.60 -40.62
C ARG A 45 -10.52 10.62 -41.10
N GLY A 46 -9.51 10.83 -40.26
CA GLY A 46 -8.11 11.03 -40.65
C GLY A 46 -7.29 11.69 -39.54
N LEU A 47 -6.05 11.33 -39.23
CA LEU A 47 -5.14 10.25 -39.64
C LEU A 47 -4.09 10.09 -38.51
N ILE A 48 -3.86 8.84 -38.10
CA ILE A 48 -2.56 8.15 -37.91
C ILE A 48 -1.53 8.71 -36.89
N TYR A 49 -1.39 8.01 -35.76
CA TYR A 49 -0.14 7.35 -35.32
C TYR A 49 -0.46 6.25 -34.30
N SER A 50 -0.81 5.05 -34.78
CA SER A 50 -0.69 3.78 -34.03
C SER A 50 -0.92 2.57 -34.94
N ARG A 51 0.13 2.16 -35.66
CA ARG A 51 0.18 0.84 -36.31
C ARG A 51 1.61 0.34 -36.23
N HIS A 52 2.03 -0.14 -35.06
CA HIS A 52 3.12 -1.12 -34.93
C HIS A 52 3.11 -1.88 -33.59
N LEU A 53 1.92 -2.13 -33.01
CA LEU A 53 1.81 -2.96 -31.79
C LEU A 53 0.65 -3.98 -31.80
N SER A 54 -0.03 -4.20 -32.94
CA SER A 54 -1.20 -5.10 -32.98
C SER A 54 -1.08 -6.32 -33.89
N GLU A 55 0.09 -6.63 -34.45
CA GLU A 55 0.24 -7.77 -35.37
C GLU A 55 1.00 -9.00 -34.80
N ASN A 56 1.66 -8.88 -33.64
CA ASN A 56 2.31 -10.03 -32.98
C ASN A 56 1.49 -10.70 -31.87
N ILE A 57 0.27 -10.22 -31.56
CA ILE A 57 -0.58 -10.79 -30.50
C ILE A 57 -1.70 -11.71 -31.06
N LYS A 58 -1.79 -11.89 -32.39
CA LYS A 58 -2.84 -12.73 -33.02
C LYS A 58 -2.40 -14.10 -33.51
N LYS A 59 -1.21 -14.58 -33.16
CA LYS A 59 -0.75 -15.95 -33.46
C LYS A 59 -0.21 -16.68 -32.23
N GLN A 60 -1.01 -16.79 -31.18
CA GLN A 60 -0.81 -17.84 -30.17
C GLN A 60 -2.16 -18.23 -29.54
N LYS A 61 -2.98 -18.93 -30.32
CA LYS A 61 -4.11 -19.72 -29.80
C LYS A 61 -4.07 -21.11 -30.42
N CYS A 62 -4.31 -22.09 -29.56
CA CYS A 62 -4.60 -23.50 -29.83
C CYS A 62 -3.42 -24.38 -30.26
N ILE A 63 -2.69 -24.87 -29.26
CA ILE A 63 -2.46 -26.31 -29.15
C ILE A 63 -3.14 -26.73 -27.85
N ASP A 64 -4.43 -27.01 -27.96
CA ASP A 64 -5.16 -27.77 -26.96
C ASP A 64 -4.74 -29.23 -27.15
N GLU A 65 -3.74 -29.69 -26.38
CA GLU A 65 -3.62 -31.13 -26.15
C GLU A 65 -4.88 -31.56 -25.41
N VAL A 66 -5.66 -32.42 -26.06
CA VAL A 66 -6.83 -33.09 -25.51
C VAL A 66 -6.42 -33.85 -24.25
N ARG A 67 -6.49 -33.19 -23.10
CA ARG A 67 -6.35 -33.81 -21.79
C ARG A 67 -7.68 -34.43 -21.42
N ASN A 68 -7.68 -35.75 -21.37
CA ASN A 68 -8.80 -36.61 -21.03
C ASN A 68 -9.45 -36.18 -19.69
N PRO A 69 -10.76 -35.86 -19.62
CA PRO A 69 -11.39 -35.30 -18.41
C PRO A 69 -11.52 -36.26 -17.23
N ASP A 70 -11.32 -37.57 -17.43
CA ASP A 70 -11.70 -38.61 -16.47
C ASP A 70 -10.55 -39.16 -15.59
N MET A 71 -9.42 -38.45 -15.46
CA MET A 71 -8.27 -38.89 -14.65
C MET A 71 -7.68 -37.84 -13.69
N TYR A 72 -8.49 -36.93 -13.17
CA TYR A 72 -8.08 -36.07 -12.04
C TYR A 72 -9.05 -36.24 -10.87
N ASP A 73 -8.56 -36.75 -9.74
CA ASP A 73 -9.21 -36.56 -8.45
C ASP A 73 -9.22 -35.05 -8.14
N SER A 74 -10.26 -34.38 -8.60
CA SER A 74 -10.43 -32.92 -8.66
C SER A 74 -10.40 -32.18 -7.32
N GLN A 75 -10.13 -32.86 -6.20
CA GLN A 75 -10.04 -32.28 -4.86
C GLN A 75 -8.59 -32.11 -4.36
N VAL A 76 -7.60 -32.73 -5.02
CA VAL A 76 -6.20 -32.76 -4.55
C VAL A 76 -5.33 -31.64 -5.15
N SER A 77 -5.68 -31.11 -6.32
CA SER A 77 -4.90 -30.03 -6.98
C SER A 77 -5.12 -28.62 -6.41
N GLU A 78 -5.83 -28.49 -5.30
CA GLU A 78 -6.16 -27.20 -4.67
C GLU A 78 -5.29 -26.96 -3.45
N SER A 79 -4.12 -26.38 -3.70
CA SER A 79 -3.11 -26.06 -2.68
C SER A 79 -3.50 -24.87 -1.79
N LEU A 80 -4.29 -23.92 -2.31
CA LEU A 80 -4.66 -22.72 -1.55
C LEU A 80 -6.00 -22.88 -0.83
N VAL A 81 -5.97 -22.70 0.49
CA VAL A 81 -7.15 -22.76 1.36
C VAL A 81 -8.24 -21.75 0.98
N SER A 82 -7.88 -20.61 0.39
CA SER A 82 -8.84 -19.61 -0.10
C SER A 82 -9.79 -20.20 -1.14
N VAL A 83 -9.29 -21.07 -2.02
CA VAL A 83 -10.10 -21.78 -3.03
C VAL A 83 -11.07 -22.75 -2.35
N ARG A 84 -10.60 -23.49 -1.34
CA ARG A 84 -11.41 -24.42 -0.55
C ARG A 84 -12.54 -23.70 0.19
N VAL A 85 -12.23 -22.60 0.87
CA VAL A 85 -13.21 -21.75 1.56
C VAL A 85 -14.21 -21.16 0.57
N ALA A 86 -13.77 -20.66 -0.58
CA ALA A 86 -14.66 -20.14 -1.61
C ALA A 86 -15.64 -21.22 -2.14
N LYS A 87 -15.16 -22.45 -2.37
CA LYS A 87 -16.01 -23.58 -2.78
C LYS A 87 -17.00 -23.97 -1.69
N TRP A 88 -16.56 -24.02 -0.43
CA TRP A 88 -17.41 -24.32 0.70
C TRP A 88 -18.51 -23.27 0.87
N LEU A 89 -18.17 -21.97 0.80
CA LEU A 89 -19.11 -20.87 0.92
C LEU A 89 -20.19 -20.92 -0.17
N ARG A 90 -19.82 -21.23 -1.43
CA ARG A 90 -20.78 -21.39 -2.53
C ARG A 90 -21.82 -22.48 -2.27
N LYS A 91 -21.45 -23.52 -1.51
CA LYS A 91 -22.34 -24.63 -1.11
C LYS A 91 -23.13 -24.33 0.16
N ASN A 92 -22.69 -23.38 0.98
CA ASN A 92 -23.26 -23.05 2.29
C ASN A 92 -23.71 -21.59 2.34
N LYS A 93 -24.61 -21.19 1.42
CA LYS A 93 -25.07 -19.80 1.26
C LYS A 93 -25.80 -19.20 2.47
N SER A 94 -26.18 -20.03 3.45
CA SER A 94 -26.80 -19.60 4.70
C SER A 94 -25.80 -18.98 5.68
N VAL A 95 -24.50 -19.12 5.44
CA VAL A 95 -23.45 -18.48 6.26
C VAL A 95 -23.34 -17.02 5.82
N HIS A 96 -23.98 -16.14 6.59
CA HIS A 96 -23.92 -14.70 6.37
C HIS A 96 -22.78 -14.11 7.19
N VAL A 97 -21.78 -13.54 6.51
CA VAL A 97 -20.96 -12.49 7.11
C VAL A 97 -21.84 -11.24 7.11
N THR A 98 -22.09 -10.67 8.29
CA THR A 98 -22.94 -9.48 8.45
C THR A 98 -22.35 -8.30 7.68
N ASN A 99 -22.75 -8.13 6.41
CA ASN A 99 -22.30 -7.09 5.49
C ASN A 99 -23.36 -5.98 5.35
N GLN A 100 -23.89 -5.47 6.46
CA GLN A 100 -24.93 -4.41 6.42
C GLN A 100 -24.38 -2.99 6.66
N ALA A 101 -23.06 -2.82 6.81
CA ALA A 101 -22.44 -1.49 6.94
C ALA A 101 -21.95 -0.96 5.58
N PRO A 102 -21.95 0.37 5.34
CA PRO A 102 -21.32 0.99 4.16
C PRO A 102 -19.85 0.61 4.00
N SER A 103 -19.17 0.31 5.10
CA SER A 103 -17.79 -0.15 5.22
C SER A 103 -17.63 -1.68 5.14
N ALA A 104 -18.60 -2.39 4.54
CA ALA A 104 -18.50 -3.83 4.37
C ALA A 104 -17.33 -4.17 3.43
N PRO A 105 -16.56 -5.24 3.71
CA PRO A 105 -15.47 -5.65 2.84
C PRO A 105 -15.94 -5.94 1.42
N LYS A 106 -15.21 -5.40 0.45
CA LYS A 106 -15.40 -5.61 -0.99
C LYS A 106 -14.30 -6.49 -1.57
N SER A 107 -13.12 -6.52 -0.95
CA SER A 107 -12.03 -7.39 -1.37
C SER A 107 -12.43 -8.87 -1.20
N PRO A 108 -12.27 -9.71 -2.24
CA PRO A 108 -12.44 -11.15 -2.13
C PRO A 108 -11.56 -11.77 -1.04
N ASN A 109 -10.34 -11.26 -0.80
CA ASN A 109 -9.44 -11.78 0.22
C ASN A 109 -10.02 -11.53 1.61
N THR A 110 -10.47 -10.30 1.89
CA THR A 110 -11.09 -9.96 3.18
C THR A 110 -12.37 -10.73 3.40
N VAL A 111 -13.23 -10.85 2.37
CA VAL A 111 -14.47 -11.62 2.48
C VAL A 111 -14.18 -13.08 2.82
N LEU A 112 -13.27 -13.73 2.09
CA LEU A 112 -12.92 -15.13 2.34
C LEU A 112 -12.24 -15.32 3.70
N TYR A 113 -11.39 -14.38 4.11
CA TYR A 113 -10.77 -14.40 5.43
C TYR A 113 -11.81 -14.29 6.54
N ASN A 114 -12.73 -13.33 6.46
CA ASN A 114 -13.79 -13.16 7.46
C ASN A 114 -14.72 -14.38 7.51
N VAL A 115 -15.08 -14.95 6.35
CA VAL A 115 -15.81 -16.23 6.29
C VAL A 115 -15.05 -17.33 7.00
N SER A 116 -13.73 -17.41 6.83
CA SER A 116 -12.92 -18.44 7.48
C SER A 116 -12.87 -18.33 9.01
N ARG A 117 -13.24 -17.18 9.57
CA ARG A 117 -13.32 -16.96 11.01
C ARG A 117 -14.69 -17.35 11.60
N THR A 118 -15.69 -17.69 10.78
CA THR A 118 -16.98 -18.16 11.30
C THR A 118 -16.84 -19.56 11.90
N LYS A 119 -17.68 -19.86 12.89
CA LYS A 119 -17.66 -21.16 13.59
C LYS A 119 -17.84 -22.32 12.60
N GLU A 120 -18.77 -22.18 11.66
CA GLU A 120 -19.08 -23.19 10.65
C GLU A 120 -17.90 -23.43 9.71
N CYS A 121 -17.19 -22.37 9.31
CA CYS A 121 -16.03 -22.51 8.41
C CYS A 121 -14.83 -23.09 9.15
N ILE A 122 -14.61 -22.72 10.41
CA ILE A 122 -13.55 -23.31 11.25
C ILE A 122 -13.74 -24.82 11.39
N GLU A 123 -14.96 -25.30 11.63
CA GLU A 123 -15.24 -26.74 11.70
C GLU A 123 -15.04 -27.45 10.34
N PHE A 124 -15.38 -26.78 9.24
CA PHE A 124 -15.03 -27.25 7.90
C PHE A 124 -13.52 -27.38 7.71
N LEU A 125 -12.74 -26.35 8.06
CA LEU A 125 -11.28 -26.36 7.93
C LEU A 125 -10.62 -27.44 8.79
N LYS A 126 -11.13 -27.68 10.02
CA LYS A 126 -10.67 -28.79 10.86
C LYS A 126 -10.92 -30.15 10.23
N LYS A 127 -12.07 -30.33 9.56
CA LYS A 127 -12.38 -31.57 8.82
C LYS A 127 -11.48 -31.74 7.60
N GLU A 128 -11.25 -30.67 6.83
CA GLU A 128 -10.32 -30.68 5.70
C GLU A 128 -8.90 -31.05 6.14
N ARG A 129 -8.43 -30.45 7.25
CA ARG A 129 -7.13 -30.77 7.86
C ARG A 129 -7.00 -32.27 8.13
N PHE A 130 -7.98 -32.88 8.81
CA PHE A 130 -7.96 -34.31 9.12
C PHE A 130 -7.91 -35.19 7.85
N GLN A 131 -8.67 -34.83 6.83
CA GLN A 131 -8.67 -35.56 5.55
C GLN A 131 -7.32 -35.46 4.83
N LEU A 132 -6.72 -34.26 4.80
CA LEU A 132 -5.41 -34.04 4.19
C LEU A 132 -4.30 -34.77 4.95
N GLN A 133 -4.33 -34.78 6.29
CA GLN A 133 -3.39 -35.54 7.12
C GLN A 133 -3.47 -37.05 6.84
N SER A 134 -4.67 -37.59 6.71
CA SER A 134 -4.88 -39.01 6.36
C SER A 134 -4.30 -39.33 4.97
N LYS A 135 -4.58 -38.48 3.98
CA LYS A 135 -4.03 -38.64 2.61
C LYS A 135 -2.51 -38.47 2.55
N ALA A 136 -1.93 -37.61 3.39
CA ALA A 136 -0.48 -37.42 3.48
C ALA A 136 0.26 -38.66 4.03
N GLY A 137 -0.42 -39.48 4.85
CA GLY A 137 0.12 -40.74 5.36
C GLY A 137 0.13 -41.89 4.34
N ASP A 138 -0.61 -41.78 3.23
CA ASP A 138 -0.65 -42.79 2.17
C ASP A 138 0.44 -42.52 1.13
N SER A 139 1.56 -43.23 1.25
CA SER A 139 2.74 -43.09 0.38
C SER A 139 2.50 -43.45 -1.09
N LYS A 140 1.30 -43.93 -1.47
CA LYS A 140 0.93 -44.24 -2.86
C LYS A 140 0.24 -43.09 -3.59
N SER A 141 0.00 -41.96 -2.94
CA SER A 141 -0.68 -40.83 -3.55
C SER A 141 0.18 -40.16 -4.65
N MET A 142 -0.36 -40.09 -5.88
CA MET A 142 0.31 -39.53 -7.06
C MET A 142 0.51 -37.99 -6.99
N HIS A 143 0.01 -37.34 -5.91
CA HIS A 143 0.02 -35.88 -5.71
C HIS A 143 0.41 -35.49 -4.28
N ILE A 144 1.34 -36.24 -3.67
CA ILE A 144 1.71 -36.04 -2.26
C ILE A 144 2.22 -34.62 -1.96
N GLY A 145 2.94 -33.98 -2.89
CA GLY A 145 3.37 -32.59 -2.75
C GLY A 145 2.21 -31.58 -2.68
N ASP A 146 1.16 -31.79 -3.47
CA ASP A 146 -0.02 -30.92 -3.49
C ASP A 146 -0.83 -31.08 -2.20
N ILE A 147 -0.89 -32.29 -1.64
CA ILE A 147 -1.50 -32.58 -0.34
C ILE A 147 -0.76 -31.82 0.77
N HIS A 148 0.57 -31.88 0.80
CA HIS A 148 1.36 -31.14 1.77
C HIS A 148 1.21 -29.63 1.64
N ALA A 149 1.12 -29.09 0.41
CA ALA A 149 0.87 -27.67 0.19
C ALA A 149 -0.53 -27.25 0.66
N ALA A 150 -1.56 -28.05 0.35
CA ALA A 150 -2.92 -27.83 0.82
C ALA A 150 -3.03 -27.88 2.35
N LEU A 151 -2.38 -28.87 2.98
CA LEU A 151 -2.34 -28.99 4.42
C LEU A 151 -1.63 -27.78 5.05
N ALA A 152 -0.49 -27.37 4.49
CA ALA A 152 0.21 -26.16 4.95
C ALA A 152 -0.69 -24.92 4.90
N SER A 153 -1.43 -24.72 3.82
CA SER A 153 -2.34 -23.59 3.67
C SER A 153 -3.52 -23.62 4.66
N VAL A 154 -4.06 -24.82 4.97
CA VAL A 154 -5.10 -24.97 5.99
C VAL A 154 -4.57 -24.71 7.39
N GLU A 155 -3.40 -25.25 7.74
CA GLU A 155 -2.77 -25.04 9.04
C GLU A 155 -2.43 -23.56 9.28
N ASP A 156 -1.96 -22.86 8.25
CA ASP A 156 -1.72 -21.41 8.26
C ASP A 156 -2.98 -20.63 8.66
N TRP A 157 -4.11 -20.90 7.98
CA TRP A 157 -5.38 -20.23 8.30
C TRP A 157 -5.94 -20.63 9.66
N LEU A 158 -5.62 -21.83 10.17
CA LEU A 158 -5.96 -22.23 11.54
C LEU A 158 -5.02 -21.64 12.61
N GLY A 159 -3.94 -20.95 12.21
CA GLY A 159 -2.95 -20.35 13.11
C GLY A 159 -1.86 -21.31 13.58
N ASN A 160 -1.76 -22.50 12.99
CA ASN A 160 -0.76 -23.52 13.33
C ASN A 160 0.52 -23.32 12.50
N TYR A 161 1.18 -22.17 12.65
CA TYR A 161 2.26 -21.73 11.75
C TYR A 161 3.45 -22.69 11.67
N ASN A 162 3.86 -23.29 12.79
CA ASN A 162 4.97 -24.25 12.80
C ASN A 162 4.65 -25.49 11.95
N GLU A 163 3.46 -26.06 12.14
CA GLU A 163 3.00 -27.21 11.35
C GLU A 163 2.87 -26.82 9.88
N ALA A 164 2.27 -25.67 9.58
CA ALA A 164 2.18 -25.15 8.23
C ALA A 164 3.56 -25.06 7.55
N PHE A 165 4.57 -24.59 8.29
CA PHE A 165 5.94 -24.46 7.77
C PHE A 165 6.63 -25.81 7.56
N GLU A 166 6.40 -26.81 8.41
CA GLU A 166 6.90 -28.17 8.19
C GLU A 166 6.28 -28.79 6.93
N GLN A 167 4.97 -28.66 6.77
CA GLN A 167 4.24 -29.21 5.62
C GLN A 167 4.67 -28.55 4.30
N ILE A 168 4.83 -27.23 4.24
CA ILE A 168 5.26 -26.57 3.00
C ILE A 168 6.71 -26.90 2.63
N LYS A 169 7.59 -27.20 3.59
CA LYS A 169 8.96 -27.68 3.30
C LYS A 169 8.93 -29.01 2.58
N LEU A 170 8.04 -29.93 2.97
CA LEU A 170 7.85 -31.21 2.29
C LEU A 170 7.35 -30.99 0.86
N ALA A 171 6.33 -30.15 0.68
CA ALA A 171 5.79 -29.80 -0.64
C ALA A 171 6.86 -29.21 -1.58
N VAL A 172 7.67 -28.26 -1.10
CA VAL A 172 8.77 -27.66 -1.89
C VAL A 172 9.86 -28.70 -2.19
N THR A 173 10.15 -29.62 -1.28
CA THR A 173 11.13 -30.69 -1.54
C THR A 173 10.67 -31.62 -2.65
N MET A 174 9.37 -31.92 -2.70
CA MET A 174 8.75 -32.77 -3.72
C MET A 174 8.52 -32.03 -5.05
N SER A 175 8.34 -30.71 -5.02
CA SER A 175 8.05 -29.89 -6.19
C SER A 175 8.83 -28.56 -6.16
N PRO A 176 10.17 -28.61 -6.31
CA PRO A 176 11.05 -27.46 -6.06
C PRO A 176 10.85 -26.30 -7.03
N ASN A 177 10.32 -26.56 -8.23
CA ASN A 177 10.10 -25.52 -9.25
C ASN A 177 8.76 -24.80 -9.09
N ASN A 178 7.81 -25.31 -8.30
CA ASN A 178 6.51 -24.69 -8.10
C ASN A 178 6.68 -23.33 -7.38
N SER A 179 6.29 -22.24 -8.05
CA SER A 179 6.49 -20.87 -7.52
C SER A 179 5.55 -20.55 -6.36
N GLU A 180 4.30 -21.04 -6.39
CA GLU A 180 3.34 -20.89 -5.29
C GLU A 180 3.84 -21.55 -4.01
N TYR A 181 4.45 -22.75 -4.11
CA TYR A 181 4.95 -23.46 -2.94
C TYR A 181 6.17 -22.77 -2.34
N ARG A 182 7.08 -22.28 -3.20
CA ARG A 182 8.23 -21.49 -2.78
C ARG A 182 7.81 -20.17 -2.13
N TRP A 183 6.79 -19.51 -2.68
CA TRP A 183 6.27 -18.28 -2.12
C TRP A 183 5.61 -18.53 -0.76
N LEU A 184 4.75 -19.53 -0.66
CA LEU A 184 4.08 -19.90 0.59
C LEU A 184 5.10 -20.31 1.67
N LYS A 185 6.19 -20.97 1.29
CA LYS A 185 7.32 -21.28 2.19
C LYS A 185 7.96 -20.02 2.74
N GLU A 186 8.30 -19.03 1.91
CA GLU A 186 8.88 -17.78 2.41
C GLU A 186 7.88 -16.96 3.24
N LYS A 187 6.58 -17.02 2.90
CA LYS A 187 5.51 -16.38 3.70
C LYS A 187 5.46 -16.97 5.10
N LEU A 188 5.34 -18.31 5.17
CA LEU A 188 5.25 -19.04 6.43
C LEU A 188 6.52 -18.92 7.27
N LYS A 189 7.68 -18.82 6.64
CA LYS A 189 8.95 -18.52 7.32
C LYS A 189 8.93 -17.16 8.00
N ARG A 190 8.40 -16.11 7.35
CA ARG A 190 8.22 -14.77 7.97
C ARG A 190 7.21 -14.84 9.12
N GLN A 191 6.07 -15.48 8.89
CA GLN A 191 5.01 -15.65 9.89
C GLN A 191 5.53 -16.38 11.15
N CYS A 192 6.25 -17.50 10.97
CA CYS A 192 6.85 -18.25 12.07
C CYS A 192 7.90 -17.42 12.81
N LYS A 193 8.76 -16.69 12.08
CA LYS A 193 9.78 -15.83 12.69
C LYS A 193 9.14 -14.77 13.60
N VAL A 194 8.10 -14.07 13.11
CA VAL A 194 7.35 -13.09 13.89
C VAL A 194 6.73 -13.75 15.13
N PHE A 195 6.04 -14.88 14.94
CA PHE A 195 5.40 -15.60 16.04
C PHE A 195 6.38 -16.00 17.14
N MET A 196 7.55 -16.54 16.77
CA MET A 196 8.60 -16.91 17.73
C MET A 196 9.14 -15.69 18.48
N GLN A 197 9.41 -14.59 17.78
CA GLN A 197 9.84 -13.34 18.40
C GLN A 197 8.79 -12.79 19.38
N GLN A 198 7.51 -12.85 19.02
CA GLN A 198 6.41 -12.46 19.91
C GLN A 198 6.38 -13.33 21.17
N CYS A 199 6.46 -14.66 21.03
CA CYS A 199 6.52 -15.58 22.17
C CYS A 199 7.69 -15.26 23.11
N GLU A 200 8.87 -14.97 22.56
CA GLU A 200 10.06 -14.58 23.34
C GLU A 200 9.84 -13.25 24.09
N MET A 201 9.27 -12.26 23.40
CA MET A 201 9.05 -10.92 23.95
C MET A 201 7.90 -10.87 24.97
N MET A 202 6.93 -11.79 24.90
CA MET A 202 5.83 -11.86 25.87
C MET A 202 6.30 -12.02 27.31
N ASN A 203 7.43 -12.69 27.53
CA ASN A 203 7.99 -12.81 28.88
C ASN A 203 8.45 -11.47 29.45
N LYS A 204 8.86 -10.51 28.60
CA LYS A 204 9.27 -9.17 29.03
C LYS A 204 8.10 -8.28 29.41
N VAL A 205 6.88 -8.61 28.99
CA VAL A 205 5.70 -7.80 29.31
C VAL A 205 5.08 -8.17 30.66
N LYS A 206 5.31 -9.38 31.16
CA LYS A 206 4.74 -9.88 32.43
C LYS A 206 5.01 -8.97 33.63
N ASP A 207 6.14 -8.27 33.62
CA ASP A 207 6.59 -7.42 34.72
C ASP A 207 6.39 -5.91 34.44
N ASN A 208 5.78 -5.54 33.31
CA ASN A 208 5.64 -4.16 32.87
C ASN A 208 4.17 -3.72 32.83
N PRO A 209 3.87 -2.44 33.11
CA PRO A 209 2.52 -1.91 32.96
C PRO A 209 2.08 -1.96 31.49
N LEU A 210 0.86 -2.45 31.25
CA LEU A 210 0.24 -2.55 29.92
C LEU A 210 -0.28 -1.19 29.46
N VAL A 211 0.64 -0.25 29.26
CA VAL A 211 0.33 1.11 28.81
C VAL A 211 1.03 1.37 27.49
N PHE A 212 0.33 2.05 26.57
CA PHE A 212 0.95 2.46 25.32
C PHE A 212 2.08 3.45 25.62
N PRO A 213 3.28 3.25 25.06
CA PRO A 213 4.45 4.04 25.42
C PRO A 213 4.31 5.51 25.01
N SER A 214 5.04 6.39 25.71
CA SER A 214 5.14 7.80 25.34
C SER A 214 5.74 7.95 23.94
N VAL A 215 5.17 8.87 23.15
CA VAL A 215 5.67 9.17 21.80
C VAL A 215 6.83 10.17 21.87
N SER A 216 7.87 9.93 21.08
CA SER A 216 8.91 10.93 20.81
C SER A 216 8.60 11.71 19.54
N GLU A 217 9.16 12.90 19.36
CA GLU A 217 8.88 13.72 18.19
C GLU A 217 9.78 13.33 17.00
N VAL A 218 9.23 13.42 15.78
CA VAL A 218 10.04 13.38 14.55
C VAL A 218 10.81 14.68 14.39
N GLU A 219 12.08 14.59 14.04
CA GLU A 219 12.95 15.75 13.87
C GLU A 219 12.56 16.60 12.65
N ARG A 220 12.69 17.92 12.77
CA ARG A 220 12.51 18.90 11.68
C ARG A 220 13.83 19.57 11.37
N VAL A 221 14.19 19.62 10.08
CA VAL A 221 15.45 20.20 9.61
C VAL A 221 15.20 21.08 8.40
N SER A 222 15.78 22.28 8.40
CA SER A 222 15.77 23.16 7.23
C SER A 222 16.76 22.66 6.18
N THR A 223 16.30 22.52 4.94
CA THR A 223 17.17 22.15 3.79
C THR A 223 18.25 23.18 3.50
N LYS A 224 18.08 24.43 3.97
CA LYS A 224 19.12 25.48 3.88
C LYS A 224 20.40 25.14 4.65
N ASN A 225 20.30 24.24 5.62
CA ASN A 225 21.39 23.85 6.53
C ASN A 225 21.63 22.32 6.53
N LEU A 226 21.22 21.62 5.48
CA LEU A 226 21.35 20.15 5.40
C LEU A 226 21.84 19.76 4.01
N THR A 227 23.06 19.25 3.89
CA THR A 227 23.53 18.71 2.61
C THR A 227 22.90 17.35 2.31
N VAL A 228 22.99 16.89 1.06
CA VAL A 228 22.52 15.56 0.66
C VAL A 228 23.29 14.46 1.41
N GLU A 229 24.60 14.62 1.60
CA GLU A 229 25.44 13.69 2.35
C GLU A 229 25.01 13.60 3.81
N GLU A 230 24.81 14.74 4.48
CA GLU A 230 24.32 14.79 5.85
C GLU A 230 22.92 14.18 5.98
N PHE A 231 22.06 14.38 4.98
CA PHE A 231 20.74 13.76 4.94
C PHE A 231 20.85 12.22 4.89
N ILE A 232 21.71 11.69 4.01
CA ILE A 232 21.94 10.26 3.86
C ILE A 232 22.51 9.67 5.16
N GLU A 233 23.60 10.25 5.68
CA GLU A 233 24.31 9.73 6.86
C GLU A 233 23.45 9.79 8.14
N ASN A 234 22.63 10.84 8.30
CA ASN A 234 21.89 11.07 9.55
C ASN A 234 20.46 10.52 9.55
N TYR A 235 19.85 10.33 8.39
CA TYR A 235 18.45 9.92 8.30
C TYR A 235 18.26 8.65 7.48
N VAL A 236 18.82 8.57 6.28
CA VAL A 236 18.62 7.41 5.40
C VAL A 236 19.32 6.18 5.97
N ASP A 237 20.63 6.25 6.22
CA ASP A 237 21.44 5.12 6.70
C ASP A 237 21.06 4.71 8.13
N LYS A 238 20.67 5.69 8.96
CA LYS A 238 20.19 5.47 10.32
C LYS A 238 18.71 5.05 10.38
N LYS A 239 18.03 4.94 9.23
CA LYS A 239 16.61 4.61 9.11
C LYS A 239 15.71 5.44 10.03
N ARG A 240 15.94 6.76 10.04
CA ARG A 240 15.24 7.70 10.91
C ARG A 240 14.32 8.59 10.07
N PRO A 241 13.01 8.67 10.37
CA PRO A 241 12.13 9.61 9.71
C PRO A 241 12.54 11.06 10.07
N VAL A 242 12.35 11.97 9.12
CA VAL A 242 12.66 13.39 9.28
C VAL A 242 11.71 14.24 8.44
N ILE A 243 11.37 15.41 8.96
CA ILE A 243 10.65 16.44 8.20
C ILE A 243 11.66 17.45 7.68
N LEU A 244 11.68 17.63 6.36
CA LEU A 244 12.45 18.64 5.65
C LEU A 244 11.59 19.89 5.47
N LEU A 245 12.11 21.02 5.95
CA LEU A 245 11.51 22.35 5.83
C LEU A 245 12.10 23.09 4.62
N ASP A 246 11.48 24.20 4.21
CA ASP A 246 11.97 25.08 3.14
C ASP A 246 12.13 24.40 1.74
N VAL A 247 11.35 23.35 1.45
CA VAL A 247 11.51 22.56 0.20
C VAL A 247 10.27 22.49 -0.68
N VAL A 248 9.07 22.37 -0.11
CA VAL A 248 7.84 22.11 -0.90
C VAL A 248 7.46 23.28 -1.80
N SER A 249 7.72 24.51 -1.38
CA SER A 249 7.44 25.71 -2.19
C SER A 249 8.18 25.74 -3.52
N SER A 250 9.34 25.07 -3.62
CA SER A 250 10.12 24.93 -4.85
C SER A 250 9.79 23.68 -5.66
N MET A 251 8.97 22.76 -5.15
CA MET A 251 8.67 21.50 -5.84
C MET A 251 7.68 21.66 -6.99
N THR A 252 6.97 22.78 -7.09
CA THR A 252 5.94 22.98 -8.12
C THR A 252 6.10 24.35 -8.76
N LYS A 253 5.94 24.44 -10.08
CA LYS A 253 5.96 25.72 -10.82
C LYS A 253 4.91 26.73 -10.36
N LYS A 254 3.81 26.24 -9.77
CA LYS A 254 2.73 27.03 -9.16
C LYS A 254 2.27 26.33 -7.88
N PRO A 255 1.81 27.06 -6.85
CA PRO A 255 1.22 26.43 -5.67
C PRO A 255 0.07 25.51 -6.08
N TRP A 256 0.10 24.26 -5.60
CA TRP A 256 -1.01 23.33 -5.82
C TRP A 256 -2.02 23.46 -4.70
N ASP A 257 -3.26 23.73 -5.07
CA ASP A 257 -4.43 23.73 -4.20
C ASP A 257 -5.55 22.85 -4.77
N PHE A 258 -6.61 22.65 -4.00
CA PHE A 258 -7.76 21.86 -4.45
C PHE A 258 -8.34 22.39 -5.77
N GLU A 259 -8.46 23.71 -5.95
CA GLU A 259 -9.03 24.31 -7.16
C GLU A 259 -8.13 24.12 -8.39
N TYR A 260 -6.82 24.23 -8.22
CA TYR A 260 -5.83 23.99 -9.25
C TYR A 260 -5.89 22.54 -9.72
N ILE A 261 -5.83 21.60 -8.78
CA ILE A 261 -5.92 20.17 -9.08
C ILE A 261 -7.27 19.83 -9.71
N LYS A 262 -8.37 20.38 -9.19
CA LYS A 262 -9.71 20.24 -9.76
C LYS A 262 -9.79 20.76 -11.19
N THR A 263 -9.19 21.91 -11.48
CA THR A 263 -9.16 22.49 -12.82
C THR A 263 -8.37 21.61 -13.80
N LYS A 264 -7.23 21.07 -13.35
CA LYS A 264 -6.31 20.30 -14.19
C LYS A 264 -6.76 18.86 -14.43
N THR A 265 -7.39 18.25 -13.43
CA THR A 265 -7.66 16.80 -13.40
C THR A 265 -9.15 16.48 -13.27
N GLY A 266 -10.02 17.48 -13.18
CA GLY A 266 -11.42 17.31 -12.77
C GLY A 266 -12.26 16.37 -13.65
N SER A 267 -11.93 16.22 -14.93
CA SER A 267 -12.61 15.30 -15.85
C SER A 267 -12.11 13.85 -15.77
N LEU A 268 -11.01 13.59 -15.05
CA LEU A 268 -10.46 12.26 -14.87
C LEU A 268 -11.41 11.44 -14.00
N LYS A 269 -11.67 10.20 -14.42
CA LYS A 269 -12.41 9.23 -13.62
C LYS A 269 -11.42 8.34 -12.88
N VAL A 270 -11.55 8.27 -11.55
CA VAL A 270 -10.65 7.52 -10.66
C VAL A 270 -11.42 6.51 -9.82
N PHE A 271 -10.73 5.53 -9.25
CA PHE A 271 -11.26 4.67 -8.19
C PHE A 271 -10.76 5.19 -6.84
N LEU A 272 -11.68 5.31 -5.88
CA LEU A 272 -11.34 5.71 -4.51
C LEU A 272 -11.03 4.47 -3.66
N LYS A 273 -10.42 4.71 -2.51
CA LYS A 273 -10.23 3.74 -1.43
C LYS A 273 -11.10 4.09 -0.22
N SER A 274 -11.44 3.09 0.58
CA SER A 274 -12.06 3.27 1.89
C SER A 274 -11.31 2.46 2.94
N ALA A 275 -11.20 2.99 4.15
CA ALA A 275 -10.72 2.23 5.30
C ALA A 275 -11.79 1.20 5.69
N VAL A 276 -11.43 -0.08 5.67
CA VAL A 276 -12.34 -1.19 5.96
C VAL A 276 -11.90 -1.90 7.24
N PRO A 277 -12.72 -1.90 8.30
CA PRO A 277 -12.43 -2.64 9.52
C PRO A 277 -12.19 -4.13 9.22
N TYR A 278 -11.16 -4.70 9.86
CA TYR A 278 -10.76 -6.11 9.69
C TYR A 278 -10.37 -6.50 8.26
N SER A 279 -10.07 -5.53 7.39
CA SER A 279 -9.50 -5.82 6.08
C SER A 279 -8.16 -6.52 6.20
N VAL A 280 -7.92 -7.47 5.30
CA VAL A 280 -6.62 -8.14 5.13
C VAL A 280 -5.82 -7.53 3.98
N GLU A 281 -6.30 -6.43 3.40
CA GLU A 281 -5.56 -5.64 2.43
C GLU A 281 -4.56 -4.70 3.12
N TRP A 282 -3.54 -4.30 2.36
CA TRP A 282 -2.50 -3.38 2.82
C TRP A 282 -3.12 -2.07 3.36
N ALA A 283 -2.60 -1.58 4.49
CA ALA A 283 -3.14 -0.44 5.26
C ALA A 283 -4.65 -0.48 5.56
N LYS A 284 -5.27 -1.66 5.46
CA LYS A 284 -6.73 -1.89 5.56
C LYS A 284 -7.56 -1.03 4.59
N LEU A 285 -6.97 -0.66 3.45
CA LEU A 285 -7.61 0.14 2.40
C LEU A 285 -8.13 -0.76 1.27
N GLU A 286 -9.42 -0.66 0.98
CA GLU A 286 -10.05 -1.41 -0.11
C GLU A 286 -10.58 -0.48 -1.20
N GLU A 287 -10.64 -0.97 -2.44
CA GLU A 287 -11.26 -0.22 -3.53
C GLU A 287 -12.76 0.03 -3.27
N SER A 288 -13.20 1.27 -3.45
CA SER A 288 -14.58 1.68 -3.30
C SER A 288 -15.23 1.95 -4.66
N ARG A 289 -15.88 3.10 -4.84
CA ARG A 289 -16.54 3.49 -6.09
C ARG A 289 -15.60 4.27 -7.00
N SER A 290 -16.05 4.42 -8.24
CA SER A 290 -15.39 5.27 -9.24
C SER A 290 -16.14 6.57 -9.45
N VAL A 291 -15.42 7.69 -9.47
CA VAL A 291 -15.95 9.07 -9.53
C VAL A 291 -15.10 9.97 -10.41
N LEU A 292 -15.62 11.13 -10.79
CA LEU A 292 -14.79 12.19 -11.36
C LEU A 292 -14.01 12.89 -10.25
N VAL A 293 -12.76 13.29 -10.53
CA VAL A 293 -11.91 13.96 -9.54
C VAL A 293 -12.56 15.25 -9.04
N ARG A 294 -13.23 16.03 -9.91
CA ARG A 294 -13.89 17.27 -9.49
C ARG A 294 -15.00 17.03 -8.45
N ASP A 295 -15.83 16.01 -8.70
CA ASP A 295 -16.97 15.68 -7.83
C ASP A 295 -16.45 15.15 -6.48
N PHE A 296 -15.32 14.45 -6.50
CA PHE A 296 -14.65 13.99 -5.28
C PHE A 296 -14.05 15.15 -4.47
N ILE A 297 -13.35 16.09 -5.12
CA ILE A 297 -12.80 17.27 -4.45
C ILE A 297 -13.92 18.08 -3.81
N ASP A 298 -15.05 18.27 -4.51
CA ASP A 298 -16.25 18.92 -3.93
C ASP A 298 -16.75 18.19 -2.69
N SER A 299 -16.86 16.85 -2.76
CA SER A 299 -17.28 16.03 -1.61
C SER A 299 -16.30 16.15 -0.43
N VAL A 300 -14.99 16.24 -0.69
CA VAL A 300 -13.95 16.41 0.33
C VAL A 300 -14.06 17.78 1.01
N GLN A 301 -14.20 18.86 0.23
CA GLN A 301 -14.30 20.22 0.76
C GLN A 301 -15.60 20.44 1.54
N ASN A 302 -16.70 19.80 1.12
CA ASN A 302 -17.99 19.86 1.79
C ASN A 302 -18.13 18.86 2.97
N SER A 303 -17.11 18.05 3.25
CA SER A 303 -17.15 17.00 4.29
C SER A 303 -18.27 15.96 4.09
N GLU A 304 -18.52 15.58 2.83
CA GLU A 304 -19.59 14.66 2.41
C GLU A 304 -19.09 13.23 2.12
N THR A 305 -17.81 12.95 2.37
CA THR A 305 -17.19 11.64 2.08
C THR A 305 -16.16 11.24 3.13
N ASP A 306 -16.03 9.93 3.33
CA ASP A 306 -15.00 9.25 4.11
C ASP A 306 -14.07 8.38 3.22
N GLU A 307 -14.07 8.66 1.91
CA GLU A 307 -13.28 7.95 0.90
C GLU A 307 -11.99 8.71 0.56
N TYR A 308 -11.00 8.01 0.02
CA TYR A 308 -9.64 8.48 -0.20
C TYR A 308 -9.24 8.33 -1.68
N LEU A 309 -8.83 9.40 -2.36
CA LEU A 309 -8.01 9.26 -3.56
C LEU A 309 -6.57 8.99 -3.14
N PHE A 310 -6.17 7.73 -3.28
CA PHE A 310 -4.90 7.20 -2.82
C PHE A 310 -4.04 6.78 -4.02
N ASP A 311 -2.78 7.20 -4.03
CA ASP A 311 -1.74 6.73 -4.94
C ASP A 311 -2.11 6.85 -6.43
N LEU A 312 -2.67 8.00 -6.83
CA LEU A 312 -2.96 8.27 -8.23
C LEU A 312 -1.66 8.67 -8.95
N SER A 313 -1.09 7.74 -9.72
CA SER A 313 0.11 7.96 -10.52
C SER A 313 -0.01 9.20 -11.42
N LEU A 314 0.80 10.23 -11.13
CA LEU A 314 0.82 11.45 -11.93
C LEU A 314 1.41 11.20 -13.32
N PRO A 315 2.53 10.49 -13.52
CA PRO A 315 3.06 10.29 -14.87
C PRO A 315 2.08 9.53 -15.79
N ILE A 316 1.32 8.56 -15.26
CA ILE A 316 0.36 7.78 -16.05
C ILE A 316 -0.94 8.56 -16.30
N HIS A 317 -1.50 9.19 -15.27
CA HIS A 317 -2.86 9.75 -15.36
C HIS A 317 -2.90 11.27 -15.56
N CYS A 318 -1.85 11.98 -15.16
CA CYS A 318 -1.76 13.43 -15.17
C CYS A 318 -0.33 13.90 -15.57
N PRO A 319 0.20 13.49 -16.76
CA PRO A 319 1.60 13.75 -17.12
C PRO A 319 1.95 15.25 -17.13
N HIS A 320 0.99 16.10 -17.46
CA HIS A 320 1.15 17.56 -17.39
C HIS A 320 1.43 18.08 -15.97
N LEU A 321 0.88 17.44 -14.92
CA LEU A 321 1.20 17.76 -13.53
C LEU A 321 2.55 17.16 -13.13
N ALA A 322 2.88 15.96 -13.63
CA ALA A 322 4.20 15.36 -13.39
C ALA A 322 5.34 16.26 -13.95
N GLU A 323 5.14 16.88 -15.12
CA GLU A 323 6.08 17.85 -15.71
C GLU A 323 6.19 19.18 -14.95
N GLU A 324 5.25 19.48 -14.05
CA GLU A 324 5.30 20.66 -13.17
C GLU A 324 6.04 20.38 -11.86
N LEU A 325 6.25 19.11 -11.52
CA LEU A 325 6.94 18.68 -10.29
C LEU A 325 8.45 18.68 -10.46
N ILE A 326 9.13 19.23 -9.47
CA ILE A 326 10.57 19.22 -9.30
C ILE A 326 10.86 18.35 -8.08
N ILE A 327 11.59 17.26 -8.28
CA ILE A 327 12.00 16.35 -7.21
C ILE A 327 13.21 16.96 -6.50
N PRO A 328 13.20 17.09 -5.16
CA PRO A 328 14.35 17.60 -4.42
C PRO A 328 15.60 16.72 -4.59
N GLU A 329 16.79 17.33 -4.56
CA GLU A 329 18.09 16.66 -4.73
C GLU A 329 18.30 15.46 -3.79
N TYR A 330 17.72 15.51 -2.58
CA TYR A 330 17.73 14.41 -1.61
C TYR A 330 17.13 13.09 -2.12
N PHE A 331 16.33 13.14 -3.21
CA PHE A 331 15.61 11.99 -3.77
C PHE A 331 15.88 11.76 -5.27
N GLU A 332 16.85 12.48 -5.85
CA GLU A 332 17.21 12.35 -7.27
C GLU A 332 17.88 11.01 -7.60
N ASP A 333 18.61 10.43 -6.65
CA ASP A 333 19.21 9.09 -6.79
C ASP A 333 18.14 8.00 -6.69
N ASN A 334 17.20 7.96 -7.64
CA ASN A 334 16.12 6.99 -7.67
C ASN A 334 16.31 5.98 -8.81
N PHE A 335 16.76 4.79 -8.45
CA PHE A 335 16.97 3.66 -9.35
C PHE A 335 15.69 3.22 -10.07
N LEU A 336 14.50 3.46 -9.51
CA LEU A 336 13.25 3.18 -10.23
C LEU A 336 13.15 3.99 -11.53
N LEU A 337 13.61 5.24 -11.54
CA LEU A 337 13.59 6.11 -12.71
C LEU A 337 14.65 5.73 -13.77
N GLN A 338 15.65 4.96 -13.38
CA GLN A 338 16.74 4.48 -14.25
C GLN A 338 16.37 3.20 -15.01
N THR A 339 15.23 2.57 -14.68
CA THR A 339 14.69 1.43 -15.42
C THR A 339 14.26 1.83 -16.84
N HIS A 340 14.08 0.86 -17.75
CA HIS A 340 13.77 1.14 -19.15
C HIS A 340 12.39 1.84 -19.31
N PRO A 341 12.24 2.75 -20.30
CA PRO A 341 10.94 3.36 -20.60
C PRO A 341 9.84 2.31 -20.80
N GLY A 342 8.67 2.52 -20.18
CA GLY A 342 7.55 1.59 -20.22
C GLY A 342 7.60 0.46 -19.19
N SER A 343 8.64 0.37 -18.35
CA SER A 343 8.56 -0.44 -17.13
C SER A 343 7.59 0.21 -16.14
N LEU A 344 6.73 -0.62 -15.53
CA LEU A 344 5.64 -0.14 -14.67
C LEU A 344 6.14 0.83 -13.59
N TYR A 345 7.20 0.46 -12.87
CA TYR A 345 7.65 1.22 -11.71
C TYR A 345 8.36 2.53 -12.07
N ARG A 346 8.95 2.64 -13.27
CA ARG A 346 9.53 3.89 -13.79
C ARG A 346 8.49 5.01 -13.83
N ASP A 347 7.32 4.65 -14.36
CA ASP A 347 6.27 5.60 -14.69
C ASP A 347 5.18 5.65 -13.59
N SER A 348 5.35 4.91 -12.48
CA SER A 348 4.35 4.84 -11.42
C SER A 348 4.30 6.08 -10.54
N TRP A 349 5.45 6.65 -10.17
CA TRP A 349 5.55 7.73 -9.19
C TRP A 349 6.20 8.99 -9.77
N PRO A 350 5.94 10.19 -9.20
CA PRO A 350 5.15 10.48 -7.99
C PRO A 350 3.63 10.32 -8.15
N SER A 351 2.93 10.18 -7.03
CA SER A 351 1.48 10.00 -6.97
C SER A 351 0.78 11.10 -6.18
N LEU A 352 -0.44 11.41 -6.59
CA LEU A 352 -1.34 12.37 -5.94
C LEU A 352 -2.19 11.68 -4.87
N PHE A 353 -2.38 12.37 -3.75
CA PHE A 353 -3.21 11.95 -2.63
C PHE A 353 -4.17 13.08 -2.23
N ILE A 354 -5.47 12.77 -2.19
CA ILE A 354 -6.51 13.69 -1.70
C ILE A 354 -7.40 12.95 -0.71
N ALA A 355 -7.45 13.42 0.53
CA ALA A 355 -8.22 12.79 1.60
C ALA A 355 -9.10 13.82 2.33
N PRO A 356 -10.33 13.45 2.74
CA PRO A 356 -11.11 14.23 3.69
C PRO A 356 -10.54 14.07 5.10
N LYS A 357 -11.03 14.92 6.01
CA LYS A 357 -10.72 14.84 7.44
C LYS A 357 -11.18 13.50 8.02
N GLY A 358 -10.38 12.92 8.91
CA GLY A 358 -10.69 11.71 9.67
C GLY A 358 -10.38 10.40 8.95
N VAL A 359 -10.06 10.44 7.65
CA VAL A 359 -9.60 9.23 6.93
C VAL A 359 -8.22 8.82 7.42
N THR A 360 -8.03 7.51 7.58
CA THR A 360 -6.79 6.93 8.09
C THR A 360 -6.22 5.90 7.10
N SER A 361 -4.89 5.86 7.01
CA SER A 361 -4.17 4.70 6.49
C SER A 361 -3.67 3.92 7.69
N GLN A 362 -4.26 2.75 7.92
CA GLN A 362 -3.94 1.92 9.08
C GLN A 362 -2.48 1.46 9.02
N LEU A 363 -1.91 1.06 10.17
CA LEU A 363 -0.50 0.71 10.28
C LEU A 363 -0.04 -0.19 9.12
N HIS A 364 1.04 0.21 8.45
CA HIS A 364 1.58 -0.48 7.28
C HIS A 364 3.08 -0.23 7.12
N VAL A 365 3.70 -0.95 6.18
CA VAL A 365 5.08 -0.72 5.73
C VAL A 365 5.02 -0.57 4.21
N ASP A 366 5.81 0.35 3.66
CA ASP A 366 5.88 0.55 2.21
C ASP A 366 6.44 -0.67 1.48
N ALA A 367 5.91 -0.89 0.29
CA ALA A 367 6.14 -2.10 -0.49
C ALA A 367 7.63 -2.34 -0.78
N PHE A 368 8.01 -3.62 -0.83
CA PHE A 368 9.33 -4.12 -1.26
C PHE A 368 10.55 -3.44 -0.60
N ALA A 369 10.39 -2.86 0.60
CA ALA A 369 11.44 -2.12 1.31
C ALA A 369 11.96 -0.88 0.56
N SER A 370 11.09 -0.18 -0.19
CA SER A 370 11.39 1.16 -0.69
C SER A 370 11.45 2.18 0.44
N ASN A 371 12.22 3.25 0.22
CA ASN A 371 12.05 4.50 0.97
C ASN A 371 10.82 5.22 0.40
N PHE A 372 10.30 6.20 1.15
CA PHE A 372 9.16 7.00 0.74
C PHE A 372 9.36 8.45 1.16
N TRP A 373 8.79 9.38 0.41
CA TRP A 373 8.65 10.77 0.86
C TRP A 373 7.28 11.31 0.53
N MET A 374 6.75 12.21 1.35
CA MET A 374 5.49 12.93 1.09
C MET A 374 5.66 14.44 1.29
N ALA A 375 5.35 15.20 0.25
CA ALA A 375 5.19 16.65 0.31
C ALA A 375 3.72 17.01 0.56
N LEU A 376 3.44 17.81 1.59
CA LEU A 376 2.08 18.25 1.92
C LEU A 376 1.83 19.66 1.39
N PHE A 377 0.84 19.81 0.50
CA PHE A 377 0.47 21.10 -0.08
C PHE A 377 -0.68 21.78 0.67
N GLN A 378 -1.66 21.00 1.12
CA GLN A 378 -2.74 21.49 1.98
C GLN A 378 -3.12 20.50 3.06
N GLY A 379 -3.67 21.06 4.14
CA GLY A 379 -4.18 20.33 5.28
C GLY A 379 -3.10 19.87 6.25
N GLN A 380 -3.48 18.99 7.17
CA GLN A 380 -2.59 18.44 8.19
C GLN A 380 -2.75 16.93 8.29
N LYS A 381 -1.63 16.22 8.44
CA LYS A 381 -1.60 14.77 8.65
C LYS A 381 -0.83 14.44 9.93
N ARG A 382 -1.41 13.63 10.82
CA ARG A 382 -0.68 13.05 11.95
C ARG A 382 -0.05 11.73 11.49
N TRP A 383 1.24 11.57 11.74
CA TRP A 383 1.99 10.36 11.43
C TRP A 383 2.53 9.75 12.70
N THR A 384 2.35 8.45 12.87
CA THR A 384 2.99 7.67 13.95
C THR A 384 3.88 6.60 13.35
N PHE A 385 5.16 6.60 13.70
CA PHE A 385 6.20 5.72 13.20
C PHE A 385 6.69 4.77 14.27
N PHE A 386 7.13 3.60 13.83
CA PHE A 386 7.86 2.65 14.63
C PHE A 386 9.18 2.29 13.95
N ASP A 387 10.16 1.86 14.74
CA ASP A 387 11.39 1.33 14.20
C ASP A 387 11.12 -0.03 13.54
N GLY A 388 11.92 -0.40 12.53
CA GLY A 388 11.77 -1.71 11.87
C GLY A 388 11.91 -2.90 12.84
N ASP A 389 12.66 -2.71 13.92
CA ASP A 389 12.83 -3.71 14.98
C ASP A 389 11.59 -3.89 15.86
N ASP A 390 10.67 -2.92 15.87
CA ASP A 390 9.39 -3.01 16.58
C ASP A 390 8.35 -3.82 15.79
N LEU A 391 8.61 -4.17 14.52
CA LEU A 391 7.65 -4.86 13.66
C LEU A 391 6.99 -6.08 14.32
N PRO A 392 7.70 -7.00 15.01
CA PRO A 392 7.05 -8.14 15.69
C PRO A 392 6.10 -7.71 16.83
N LEU A 393 6.37 -6.58 17.50
CA LEU A 393 5.56 -6.04 18.59
C LEU A 393 4.21 -5.48 18.12
N LEU A 394 4.09 -5.19 16.83
CA LEU A 394 2.91 -4.57 16.21
C LEU A 394 1.91 -5.60 15.67
N TYR A 395 2.12 -6.89 15.94
CA TYR A 395 1.24 -7.99 15.51
C TYR A 395 0.97 -8.05 13.99
N PRO A 396 2.01 -8.07 13.15
CA PRO A 396 1.87 -8.21 11.71
C PRO A 396 1.41 -9.63 11.35
N GLN A 397 0.61 -9.73 10.30
CA GLN A 397 0.20 -10.98 9.68
C GLN A 397 0.40 -10.91 8.16
N TYR A 398 0.84 -12.02 7.57
CA TYR A 398 1.06 -12.15 6.13
C TYR A 398 -0.04 -13.02 5.52
N PHE A 399 -0.96 -12.39 4.80
CA PHE A 399 -2.12 -13.05 4.19
C PHE A 399 -1.82 -13.53 2.77
N HIS A 400 -2.15 -12.69 1.78
CA HIS A 400 -2.00 -12.97 0.34
C HIS A 400 -0.85 -12.20 -0.32
N SER A 401 -0.10 -11.41 0.44
CA SER A 401 1.10 -10.71 -0.01
C SER A 401 2.25 -10.85 1.01
N MET A 402 3.44 -10.37 0.63
CA MET A 402 4.61 -10.27 1.51
C MET A 402 4.63 -8.98 2.33
N ASP A 403 3.67 -8.09 2.09
CA ASP A 403 3.50 -6.87 2.88
C ASP A 403 2.62 -7.22 4.09
N PRO A 404 3.05 -6.89 5.31
CA PRO A 404 2.32 -7.25 6.51
C PRO A 404 1.05 -6.40 6.65
N VAL A 405 -0.01 -7.02 7.14
CA VAL A 405 -1.20 -6.33 7.66
C VAL A 405 -1.23 -6.47 9.16
N PHE A 406 -1.43 -5.36 9.86
CA PHE A 406 -1.28 -5.30 11.30
C PHE A 406 -2.62 -5.51 12.00
N SER A 407 -2.62 -6.42 12.98
CA SER A 407 -3.82 -6.78 13.73
C SER A 407 -4.25 -5.68 14.69
N VAL A 408 -3.30 -4.84 15.10
CA VAL A 408 -3.53 -3.72 16.01
C VAL A 408 -4.37 -2.64 15.34
N ASP A 409 -5.15 -1.96 16.17
CA ASP A 409 -5.85 -0.72 15.85
C ASP A 409 -5.25 0.34 16.77
N LEU A 410 -4.53 1.31 16.21
CA LEU A 410 -3.86 2.35 17.00
C LEU A 410 -4.81 3.44 17.47
N ASP A 411 -5.98 3.60 16.82
CA ASP A 411 -7.01 4.54 17.26
C ASP A 411 -7.66 4.07 18.58
N LYS A 412 -7.73 2.74 18.75
CA LYS A 412 -8.30 2.07 19.93
C LYS A 412 -7.43 0.90 20.37
N ALA A 413 -6.18 1.21 20.76
CA ALA A 413 -5.22 0.20 21.16
C ALA A 413 -5.70 -0.56 22.42
N ASP A 414 -6.07 -1.83 22.21
CA ASP A 414 -6.41 -2.77 23.29
C ASP A 414 -5.11 -3.39 23.84
N MET A 415 -4.61 -2.83 24.93
CA MET A 415 -3.35 -3.25 25.56
C MET A 415 -3.43 -4.64 26.22
N GLU A 416 -4.63 -5.12 26.56
CA GLU A 416 -4.81 -6.47 27.11
C GLU A 416 -4.70 -7.51 26.00
N LYS A 417 -5.28 -7.21 24.82
CA LYS A 417 -5.19 -8.05 23.63
C LYS A 417 -3.83 -7.96 22.95
N PHE A 418 -3.20 -6.79 22.96
CA PHE A 418 -1.93 -6.49 22.29
C PHE A 418 -0.84 -6.00 23.26
N PRO A 419 -0.49 -6.79 24.30
CA PRO A 419 0.42 -6.36 25.36
C PRO A 419 1.84 -6.00 24.89
N LEU A 420 2.31 -6.56 23.77
CA LEU A 420 3.63 -6.24 23.20
C LEU A 420 3.76 -4.78 22.75
N LEU A 421 2.65 -4.07 22.53
CA LEU A 421 2.68 -2.64 22.22
C LEU A 421 3.39 -1.82 23.29
N ALA A 422 3.36 -2.26 24.55
CA ALA A 422 4.03 -1.60 25.67
C ALA A 422 5.58 -1.56 25.51
N LEU A 423 6.15 -2.40 24.64
CA LEU A 423 7.59 -2.47 24.39
C LEU A 423 8.04 -1.64 23.18
N THR A 424 7.11 -1.02 22.45
CA THR A 424 7.41 -0.25 21.23
C THR A 424 8.05 1.11 21.55
N LYS A 425 8.62 1.77 20.53
CA LYS A 425 9.21 3.11 20.63
C LYS A 425 8.63 4.04 19.57
N PRO A 426 7.37 4.47 19.74
CA PRO A 426 6.70 5.27 18.73
C PRO A 426 7.31 6.67 18.61
N ARG A 427 7.37 7.16 17.36
CA ARG A 427 7.62 8.58 17.05
C ARG A 427 6.39 9.18 16.40
N GLN A 428 6.08 10.43 16.68
CA GLN A 428 4.92 11.10 16.12
C GLN A 428 5.26 12.50 15.60
N CYS A 429 4.56 12.92 14.55
CA CYS A 429 4.54 14.30 14.12
C CYS A 429 3.18 14.68 13.52
N ILE A 430 2.92 15.99 13.47
CA ILE A 430 1.94 16.59 12.58
C ILE A 430 2.72 17.20 11.42
N LEU A 431 2.45 16.70 10.22
CA LEU A 431 2.95 17.24 8.97
C LEU A 431 2.02 18.39 8.54
N ASN A 432 2.60 19.55 8.26
CA ASN A 432 1.92 20.79 7.90
C ASN A 432 2.14 21.16 6.42
N PRO A 433 1.31 22.05 5.84
CA PRO A 433 1.52 22.54 4.49
C PRO A 433 2.92 23.16 4.32
N GLY A 434 3.61 22.82 3.24
CA GLY A 434 4.97 23.31 2.98
C GLY A 434 6.08 22.41 3.53
N GLU A 435 5.74 21.38 4.32
CA GLU A 435 6.68 20.41 4.87
C GLU A 435 6.75 19.14 4.01
N LEU A 436 7.95 18.56 3.92
CA LEU A 436 8.18 17.26 3.28
C LEU A 436 8.64 16.23 4.31
N LEU A 437 7.95 15.10 4.38
CA LEU A 437 8.30 14.00 5.27
C LEU A 437 9.09 12.93 4.52
N PHE A 438 10.25 12.53 5.05
CA PHE A 438 10.96 11.33 4.63
C PHE A 438 10.60 10.15 5.54
N VAL A 439 10.28 9.02 4.93
CA VAL A 439 9.96 7.75 5.58
C VAL A 439 10.98 6.69 5.15
N PRO A 440 11.79 6.17 6.10
CA PRO A 440 12.83 5.22 5.79
C PRO A 440 12.25 3.82 5.52
N ALA A 441 12.93 3.08 4.65
CA ALA A 441 12.57 1.73 4.26
C ALA A 441 12.36 0.80 5.47
N GLY A 442 11.20 0.13 5.48
CA GLY A 442 10.87 -0.85 6.50
C GLY A 442 10.33 -0.27 7.82
N SER A 443 10.09 1.05 7.91
CA SER A 443 9.46 1.66 9.08
C SER A 443 7.94 1.46 9.06
N PRO A 444 7.36 0.73 10.04
CA PRO A 444 5.92 0.67 10.18
C PRO A 444 5.37 2.05 10.54
N HIS A 445 4.32 2.48 9.85
CA HIS A 445 3.73 3.79 10.08
C HIS A 445 2.22 3.83 9.88
N TYR A 446 1.59 4.77 10.60
CA TYR A 446 0.16 5.02 10.64
C TYR A 446 -0.10 6.48 10.33
N VAL A 447 -1.14 6.76 9.53
CA VAL A 447 -1.44 8.11 9.03
C VAL A 447 -2.90 8.47 9.30
N GLU A 448 -3.13 9.63 9.89
CA GLU A 448 -4.45 10.21 10.12
C GLU A 448 -4.54 11.59 9.46
N ASN A 449 -5.58 11.82 8.68
CA ASN A 449 -5.86 13.14 8.08
C ASN A 449 -6.60 14.03 9.08
N LEU A 450 -5.93 15.00 9.70
CA LEU A 450 -6.52 15.89 10.70
C LEU A 450 -7.47 16.93 10.07
N THR A 451 -7.24 17.25 8.80
CA THR A 451 -8.08 18.09 7.95
C THR A 451 -8.19 17.48 6.55
N ALA A 452 -9.05 18.04 5.69
CA ALA A 452 -8.95 17.77 4.25
C ALA A 452 -7.53 18.09 3.77
N SER A 453 -6.92 17.20 3.00
CA SER A 453 -5.51 17.29 2.62
C SER A 453 -5.24 16.98 1.16
N LEU A 454 -4.18 17.63 0.65
CA LEU A 454 -3.63 17.46 -0.69
C LEU A 454 -2.13 17.22 -0.56
N ALA A 455 -1.64 16.09 -1.05
CA ALA A 455 -0.24 15.71 -0.97
C ALA A 455 0.25 15.03 -2.24
N VAL A 456 1.56 15.06 -2.46
CA VAL A 456 2.26 14.22 -3.43
C VAL A 456 3.29 13.39 -2.71
N SER A 457 3.43 12.15 -3.12
CA SER A 457 4.48 11.28 -2.58
C SER A 457 5.08 10.36 -3.63
N SER A 458 6.22 9.78 -3.32
CA SER A 458 6.89 8.82 -4.18
C SER A 458 7.64 7.78 -3.36
N ASN A 459 7.54 6.53 -3.78
CA ASN A 459 8.46 5.50 -3.35
C ASN A 459 9.76 5.65 -4.14
N HIS A 460 10.90 5.45 -3.48
CA HIS A 460 12.20 5.58 -4.11
C HIS A 460 13.17 4.48 -3.65
N VAL A 461 14.02 4.06 -4.58
CA VAL A 461 15.05 3.04 -4.37
C VAL A 461 16.39 3.66 -4.71
N ASN A 462 17.36 3.51 -3.81
CA ASN A 462 18.71 4.01 -4.00
C ASN A 462 19.73 3.04 -3.39
N HIS A 463 20.99 3.45 -3.34
CA HIS A 463 22.06 2.62 -2.76
C HIS A 463 21.76 2.11 -1.33
N SER A 464 21.06 2.89 -0.49
CA SER A 464 20.80 2.53 0.92
C SER A 464 19.88 1.31 1.08
N ASN A 465 18.91 1.13 0.18
CA ASN A 465 17.87 0.11 0.30
C ASN A 465 17.90 -0.94 -0.82
N PHE A 466 18.65 -0.71 -1.91
CA PHE A 466 18.67 -1.56 -3.11
C PHE A 466 18.87 -3.05 -2.81
N LYS A 467 19.83 -3.39 -1.95
CA LYS A 467 20.09 -4.80 -1.58
C LYS A 467 18.88 -5.46 -0.93
N GLN A 468 18.16 -4.73 -0.09
CA GLN A 468 16.96 -5.26 0.55
C GLN A 468 15.81 -5.33 -0.46
N VAL A 469 15.63 -4.31 -1.29
CA VAL A 469 14.65 -4.30 -2.38
C VAL A 469 14.81 -5.52 -3.30
N CYS A 470 16.03 -5.83 -3.77
CA CYS A 470 16.28 -7.01 -4.58
C CYS A 470 15.94 -8.33 -3.85
N LYS A 471 16.08 -8.40 -2.52
CA LYS A 471 15.67 -9.58 -1.75
C LYS A 471 14.15 -9.71 -1.68
N GLU A 472 13.44 -8.61 -1.46
CA GLU A 472 11.97 -8.60 -1.46
C GLU A 472 11.43 -8.96 -2.84
N LEU A 473 11.98 -8.37 -3.90
CA LEU A 473 11.60 -8.66 -5.29
C LEU A 473 11.81 -10.12 -5.68
N LYS A 474 12.87 -10.79 -5.19
CA LYS A 474 13.10 -12.24 -5.41
C LYS A 474 11.99 -13.12 -4.86
N VAL A 475 11.31 -12.66 -3.81
CA VAL A 475 10.17 -13.37 -3.23
C VAL A 475 8.89 -12.97 -3.96
N ASN A 476 8.68 -11.67 -4.18
CA ASN A 476 7.48 -11.16 -4.85
C ASN A 476 7.36 -11.67 -6.29
N CYS A 477 8.47 -11.81 -7.02
CA CYS A 477 8.48 -12.29 -8.40
C CYS A 477 8.02 -13.75 -8.57
N LEU A 478 7.89 -14.51 -7.47
CA LEU A 478 7.33 -15.87 -7.50
C LEU A 478 5.85 -15.86 -7.89
N LEU A 479 5.11 -14.80 -7.57
CA LEU A 479 3.69 -14.64 -7.88
C LEU A 479 3.37 -13.38 -8.70
N ASP A 480 4.23 -12.38 -8.68
CA ASP A 480 4.00 -11.09 -9.35
C ASP A 480 4.96 -10.88 -10.53
N PRO A 481 4.48 -10.98 -11.79
CA PRO A 481 5.32 -10.74 -12.96
C PRO A 481 5.89 -9.31 -13.03
N ARG A 482 5.25 -8.33 -12.39
CA ARG A 482 5.75 -6.95 -12.34
C ARG A 482 7.02 -6.87 -11.49
N SER A 483 7.03 -7.56 -10.36
CA SER A 483 8.23 -7.71 -9.52
C SER A 483 9.35 -8.47 -10.23
N ALA A 484 8.98 -9.43 -11.11
CA ALA A 484 9.96 -10.15 -11.94
C ALA A 484 10.64 -9.21 -12.96
N ASP A 485 9.86 -8.40 -13.68
CA ASP A 485 10.36 -7.40 -14.63
C ASP A 485 11.33 -6.42 -13.96
N LEU A 486 10.95 -5.86 -12.80
CA LEU A 486 11.82 -4.92 -12.07
C LEU A 486 13.11 -5.59 -11.60
N LEU A 487 13.03 -6.83 -11.09
CA LEU A 487 14.20 -7.55 -10.62
C LEU A 487 15.19 -7.86 -11.75
N GLU A 488 14.68 -8.25 -12.92
CA GLU A 488 15.49 -8.51 -14.10
C GLU A 488 16.27 -7.27 -14.52
N GLN A 489 15.60 -6.11 -14.55
CA GLN A 489 16.24 -4.84 -14.88
C GLN A 489 17.31 -4.44 -13.87
N PHE A 490 17.02 -4.55 -12.56
CA PHE A 490 17.98 -4.27 -11.50
C PHE A 490 19.21 -5.21 -11.51
N GLN A 491 19.07 -6.41 -12.04
CA GLN A 491 20.16 -7.39 -12.15
C GLN A 491 20.87 -7.33 -13.51
N SER A 492 20.39 -6.52 -14.45
CA SER A 492 21.03 -6.34 -15.74
C SER A 492 22.42 -5.73 -15.56
N PRO A 493 23.47 -6.29 -16.17
CA PRO A 493 24.81 -5.70 -16.15
C PRO A 493 24.84 -4.25 -16.66
N ALA A 494 23.88 -3.87 -17.52
CA ALA A 494 23.76 -2.52 -18.05
C ALA A 494 23.18 -1.52 -17.06
N PHE A 495 22.57 -1.94 -15.94
CA PHE A 495 21.86 -1.04 -15.03
C PHE A 495 22.82 -0.04 -14.36
N PHE A 496 23.96 -0.51 -13.84
CA PHE A 496 24.97 0.35 -13.21
C PHE A 496 26.09 0.82 -14.17
N HIS A 497 26.07 0.36 -15.42
CA HIS A 497 27.12 0.60 -16.41
C HIS A 497 26.62 1.25 -17.70
N GLY A 498 25.31 1.52 -17.81
CA GLY A 498 24.71 2.22 -18.93
C GLY A 498 25.00 3.72 -18.87
N PRO A 499 24.89 4.45 -20.00
CA PRO A 499 24.92 5.90 -19.97
C PRO A 499 23.75 6.36 -19.10
N GLN A 500 24.06 6.91 -17.91
CA GLN A 500 23.07 7.63 -17.10
C GLN A 500 22.42 8.64 -18.04
N LEU A 501 21.12 8.46 -18.30
CA LEU A 501 20.34 9.42 -19.07
C LEU A 501 20.32 10.70 -18.23
N LYS A 502 21.26 11.59 -18.55
CA LYS A 502 21.39 12.93 -17.99
C LYS A 502 20.17 13.79 -18.27
#